data_AF-A0A957V3H4-F1
#
_entry.id   AF-A0A957V3H4-F1
#
_cell.length_a   1.000
_cell.length_b   1.000
_cell.length_c   1.000
_cell.angle_alpha   90.00
_cell.angle_beta   90.00
_cell.angle_gamma   90.00
#
_symmetry.space_group_name_H-M   'P 1'
#
loop_
_entity.id
_entity.type
_entity.pdbx_description
1 polymer ?
#
loop_
_entity_poly.entity_id
_entity_poly.type
_entity_poly.pdbx_seq_one_letter_code
_entity_poly.pdbx_strand_id
1 'polypeptide(L)'
;SDRVQVRDAALRQGCSPRTYDVPDTGACPVGQYPLFNRPPLVVDLAVTGAWGDPYLLTIIDNHWKSKSGDESVNAPRRLAQAEHVARIVQERLDADPNAAVVVLGDLNDYLGSAPLAALATQPAPDLVHLYDRLRPLDRYTYIFNGASQVLDHMLATPALAASVAEVMPVRVNAELPALAAPAVDDVRHASDHDPVLVRVMPGGAGWIAGNVGYGALTVELIDTADNVIDIASSDMRGDVRLWNVAPGDYRIRVSAPPYVFLPVAEVAIPVVSGENRFVTTALHEASRFGLAAVQWTAAPDMP
;
A
#
# COMPACT_ATOMS: atom_id res chain seq x y z
N SER A 1 29.13 -3.34 -3.94
CA SER A 1 28.34 -2.40 -4.73
C SER A 1 27.08 -2.09 -3.95
N ASP A 2 26.61 -0.85 -3.99
CA ASP A 2 25.36 -0.51 -3.33
C ASP A 2 24.21 -1.26 -4.00
N ARG A 3 23.32 -1.83 -3.17
CA ARG A 3 22.15 -2.59 -3.66
C ARG A 3 21.18 -1.69 -4.43
N VAL A 4 21.20 -0.39 -4.16
CA VAL A 4 20.34 0.61 -4.80
C VAL A 4 21.23 1.60 -5.54
N GLN A 5 20.96 1.80 -6.82
CA GLN A 5 21.61 2.81 -7.64
C GLN A 5 20.58 3.85 -8.07
N VAL A 6 20.86 5.13 -7.82
CA VAL A 6 20.09 6.25 -8.37
C VAL A 6 20.52 6.47 -9.80
N ARG A 7 19.59 6.28 -10.75
CA ARG A 7 19.83 6.48 -12.18
C ARG A 7 19.54 7.91 -12.61
N ASP A 8 18.48 8.48 -12.05
CA ASP A 8 18.08 9.88 -12.25
C ASP A 8 17.30 10.37 -11.02
N ALA A 9 17.35 11.67 -10.76
CA ALA A 9 16.57 12.32 -9.72
C ALA A 9 16.28 13.78 -10.11
N ALA A 10 15.00 14.12 -10.23
CA ALA A 10 14.59 15.45 -10.69
C ALA A 10 13.32 15.93 -9.98
N LEU A 11 13.28 17.22 -9.66
CA LEU A 11 12.07 17.91 -9.24
C LEU A 11 11.22 18.24 -10.48
N ARG A 12 9.95 17.83 -10.49
CA ARG A 12 9.03 18.07 -11.61
C ARG A 12 8.01 19.13 -11.24
N GLN A 13 8.27 20.38 -11.61
CA GLN A 13 7.33 21.47 -11.34
C GLN A 13 6.14 21.42 -12.30
N GLY A 14 4.94 21.59 -11.74
CA GLY A 14 3.71 21.82 -12.48
C GLY A 14 3.37 23.29 -12.59
N CYS A 15 2.58 23.64 -13.60
CA CYS A 15 2.10 25.00 -13.81
C CYS A 15 0.57 25.01 -13.89
N SER A 16 -0.04 26.10 -13.43
CA SER A 16 -1.50 26.30 -13.39
C SER A 16 -1.85 27.68 -13.94
N PRO A 17 -3.00 27.86 -14.62
CA PRO A 17 -3.50 29.18 -14.98
C PRO A 17 -3.95 30.01 -13.76
N ARG A 18 -4.09 29.39 -12.58
CA ARG A 18 -4.42 30.07 -11.33
C ARG A 18 -3.15 30.29 -10.51
N THR A 19 -3.00 31.50 -9.95
CA THR A 19 -1.96 31.76 -8.95
C THR A 19 -2.33 31.13 -7.61
N TYR A 20 -1.34 30.56 -6.93
CA TYR A 20 -1.45 30.03 -5.57
C TYR A 20 -0.37 30.64 -4.65
N ASP A 21 0.10 31.84 -5.00
CA ASP A 21 1.16 32.59 -4.30
C ASP A 21 2.46 31.78 -4.13
N VAL A 22 2.73 30.88 -5.08
CA VAL A 22 4.02 30.20 -5.18
C VAL A 22 4.97 31.12 -5.95
N PRO A 23 6.13 31.48 -5.39
CA PRO A 23 7.12 32.28 -6.11
C PRO A 23 7.54 31.60 -7.41
N ASP A 24 7.40 32.30 -8.53
CA ASP A 24 7.88 31.81 -9.82
C ASP A 24 9.31 32.26 -10.07
N THR A 25 10.21 31.28 -10.14
CA THR A 25 11.62 31.48 -10.48
C THR A 25 11.88 31.40 -11.99
N GLY A 26 10.83 31.46 -12.81
CA GLY A 26 10.87 31.29 -14.27
C GLY A 26 10.60 29.86 -14.73
N ALA A 27 9.94 29.06 -13.88
CA ALA A 27 9.64 27.65 -14.17
C ALA A 27 8.42 27.48 -15.07
N CYS A 28 7.53 28.49 -15.13
CA CYS A 28 6.27 28.40 -15.85
C CYS A 28 6.20 29.30 -17.09
N PRO A 29 5.45 28.87 -18.14
CA PRO A 29 5.18 29.73 -19.29
C PRO A 29 4.42 31.00 -18.90
N VAL A 30 4.52 32.04 -19.74
CA VAL A 30 3.78 33.29 -19.57
C VAL A 30 2.28 33.02 -19.41
N GLY A 31 1.68 33.61 -18.37
CA GLY A 31 0.26 33.43 -18.05
C GLY A 31 -0.06 32.17 -17.23
N GLN A 32 0.95 31.42 -16.81
CA GLN A 32 0.82 30.33 -15.83
C GLN A 32 1.69 30.60 -14.61
N TYR A 33 1.38 29.91 -13.52
CA TYR A 33 2.01 30.07 -12.22
C TYR A 33 2.42 28.71 -11.66
N PRO A 34 3.48 28.63 -10.84
CA PRO A 34 3.93 27.37 -10.26
C PRO A 34 2.87 26.76 -9.36
N LEU A 35 2.68 25.45 -9.51
CA LEU A 35 1.64 24.70 -8.83
C LEU A 35 2.09 24.19 -7.45
N PHE A 36 3.37 23.82 -7.31
CA PHE A 36 3.91 23.23 -6.10
C PHE A 36 4.88 24.16 -5.38
N ASN A 37 4.68 24.37 -4.07
CA ASN A 37 5.73 24.92 -3.20
C ASN A 37 6.87 23.91 -3.00
N ARG A 38 6.53 22.61 -3.01
CA ARG A 38 7.43 21.47 -2.96
C ARG A 38 7.14 20.60 -4.17
N PRO A 39 7.82 20.81 -5.31
CA PRO A 39 7.60 20.00 -6.50
C PRO A 39 7.82 18.52 -6.20
N PRO A 40 7.07 17.61 -6.84
CA PRO A 40 7.31 16.18 -6.70
C PRO A 40 8.75 15.84 -7.08
N LEU A 41 9.40 15.05 -6.23
CA LEU A 41 10.71 14.48 -6.52
C LEU A 41 10.52 13.15 -7.24
N VAL A 42 10.93 13.07 -8.49
CA VAL A 42 10.92 11.84 -9.28
C VAL A 42 12.31 11.24 -9.24
N VAL A 43 12.41 10.01 -8.75
CA VAL A 43 13.68 9.27 -8.62
C VAL A 43 13.57 7.95 -9.37
N ASP A 44 14.47 7.72 -10.31
CA ASP A 44 14.60 6.45 -11.02
C ASP A 44 15.72 5.64 -10.39
N LEU A 45 15.39 4.42 -9.97
CA LEU A 45 16.27 3.52 -9.24
C LEU A 45 16.51 2.23 -10.03
N ALA A 46 17.70 1.66 -9.88
CA ALA A 46 17.99 0.26 -10.17
C ALA A 46 18.33 -0.46 -8.87
N VAL A 47 17.53 -1.45 -8.51
CA VAL A 47 17.68 -2.24 -7.27
C VAL A 47 18.15 -3.65 -7.60
N THR A 48 19.30 -4.03 -7.05
CA THR A 48 19.90 -5.36 -7.21
C THR A 48 19.60 -6.26 -6.02
N GLY A 49 19.38 -7.54 -6.31
CA GLY A 49 19.06 -8.55 -5.32
C GLY A 49 19.21 -9.96 -5.85
N ALA A 50 18.80 -10.95 -5.05
CA ALA A 50 18.93 -12.37 -5.39
C ALA A 50 18.01 -12.83 -6.53
N TRP A 51 17.14 -11.95 -7.03
CA TRP A 51 16.19 -12.20 -8.13
C TRP A 51 16.79 -12.05 -9.54
N GLY A 52 18.10 -11.79 -9.66
CA GLY A 52 18.78 -11.69 -10.95
C GLY A 52 18.92 -10.24 -11.43
N ASP A 53 18.31 -9.92 -12.57
CA ASP A 53 18.46 -8.61 -13.20
C ASP A 53 17.99 -7.45 -12.31
N PRO A 54 18.59 -6.25 -12.42
CA PRO A 54 18.19 -5.10 -11.61
C PRO A 54 16.71 -4.76 -11.81
N TYR A 55 15.99 -4.61 -10.71
CA TYR A 55 14.61 -4.14 -10.71
C TYR A 55 14.60 -2.62 -10.87
N LEU A 56 14.00 -2.14 -11.96
CA LEU A 56 13.86 -0.71 -12.22
C LEU A 56 12.60 -0.19 -11.52
N LEU A 57 12.75 0.87 -10.73
CA LEU A 57 11.66 1.47 -9.95
C LEU A 57 11.70 2.99 -10.09
N THR A 58 10.56 3.60 -10.39
CA THR A 58 10.37 5.05 -10.31
C THR A 58 9.57 5.38 -9.05
N ILE A 59 10.13 6.25 -8.20
CA ILE A 59 9.46 6.80 -7.03
C ILE A 59 9.10 8.25 -7.33
N ILE A 60 7.84 8.63 -7.13
CA ILE A 60 7.36 10.01 -7.20
C ILE A 60 6.93 10.40 -5.78
N ASP A 61 7.84 11.08 -5.09
CA ASP A 61 7.62 11.58 -3.72
C ASP A 61 6.91 12.93 -3.74
N ASN A 62 5.90 13.08 -2.88
CA ASN A 62 4.96 14.20 -2.89
C ASN A 62 4.68 14.71 -1.47
N HIS A 63 4.45 16.02 -1.37
CA HIS A 63 3.82 16.62 -0.21
C HIS A 63 2.95 17.81 -0.65
N TRP A 64 1.66 17.54 -0.89
CA TRP A 64 0.71 18.47 -1.51
C TRP A 64 0.23 19.58 -0.55
N LYS A 65 -0.63 20.48 -1.06
CA LYS A 65 -1.13 21.60 -0.25
C LYS A 65 -2.06 21.09 0.86
N SER A 66 -1.67 21.36 2.12
CA SER A 66 -2.47 21.01 3.28
C SER A 66 -3.90 21.56 3.27
N LYS A 67 -4.79 20.92 4.03
CA LYS A 67 -6.17 21.38 4.22
C LYS A 67 -6.32 22.65 5.07
N SER A 68 -5.22 23.17 5.60
CA SER A 68 -5.23 24.39 6.42
C SER A 68 -5.45 25.64 5.57
N GLY A 69 -6.36 26.50 6.01
CA GLY A 69 -6.74 27.75 5.34
C GLY A 69 -8.02 27.62 4.52
N ASP A 70 -8.11 28.37 3.41
CA ASP A 70 -9.29 28.40 2.56
C ASP A 70 -9.34 27.19 1.60
N GLU A 71 -10.21 26.22 1.93
CA GLU A 71 -10.41 25.02 1.12
C GLU A 71 -11.07 25.29 -0.23
N SER A 72 -11.75 26.42 -0.43
CA SER A 72 -12.25 26.80 -1.76
C SER A 72 -11.12 27.09 -2.76
N VAL A 73 -9.92 27.41 -2.25
CA VAL A 73 -8.69 27.61 -3.03
C VAL A 73 -7.83 26.34 -3.03
N ASN A 74 -7.65 25.72 -1.85
CA ASN A 74 -6.73 24.60 -1.68
C ASN A 74 -7.23 23.30 -2.34
N ALA A 75 -8.53 23.00 -2.30
CA ALA A 75 -9.04 21.76 -2.87
C ALA A 75 -8.87 21.72 -4.41
N PRO A 76 -9.22 22.77 -5.18
CA PRO A 76 -8.89 22.83 -6.61
C PRO A 76 -7.39 22.77 -6.89
N ARG A 77 -6.55 23.31 -5.99
CA ARG A 77 -5.08 23.21 -6.11
C ARG A 77 -4.61 21.77 -5.99
N ARG A 78 -5.07 21.03 -4.98
CA ARG A 78 -4.72 19.62 -4.81
C ARG A 78 -5.20 18.77 -5.98
N LEU A 79 -6.37 19.06 -6.55
CA LEU A 79 -6.82 18.39 -7.78
C LEU A 79 -5.82 18.63 -8.93
N ALA A 80 -5.44 19.88 -9.20
CA ALA A 80 -4.45 20.17 -10.23
C ALA A 80 -3.08 19.51 -9.94
N GLN A 81 -2.67 19.41 -8.67
CA GLN A 81 -1.46 18.68 -8.26
C GLN A 81 -1.55 17.19 -8.61
N ALA A 82 -2.68 16.56 -8.32
CA ALA A 82 -2.95 15.17 -8.67
C ALA A 82 -2.90 14.93 -10.18
N GLU A 83 -3.57 15.78 -10.97
CA GLU A 83 -3.58 15.70 -12.44
C GLU A 83 -2.18 15.87 -13.04
N HIS A 84 -1.37 16.77 -12.47
CA HIS A 84 0.03 16.92 -12.88
C HIS A 84 0.83 15.63 -12.63
N VAL A 85 0.70 15.04 -11.44
CA VAL A 85 1.40 13.80 -11.07
C VAL A 85 0.91 12.62 -11.91
N ALA A 86 -0.40 12.52 -12.18
CA ALA A 86 -0.97 11.53 -13.07
C ALA A 86 -0.35 11.58 -14.48
N ARG A 87 -0.10 12.78 -15.01
CA ARG A 87 0.61 12.94 -16.29
C ARG A 87 2.06 12.47 -16.23
N ILE A 88 2.78 12.73 -15.12
CA ILE A 88 4.14 12.20 -14.94
C ILE A 88 4.13 10.67 -14.97
N VAL A 89 3.16 10.05 -14.29
CA VAL A 89 2.97 8.59 -14.33
C VAL A 89 2.68 8.12 -15.76
N GLN A 90 1.77 8.78 -16.47
CA GLN A 90 1.45 8.43 -17.85
C GLN A 90 2.67 8.53 -18.77
N GLU A 91 3.51 9.55 -18.63
CA GLU A 91 4.76 9.67 -19.39
C GLU A 91 5.68 8.46 -19.18
N ARG A 92 5.70 7.86 -17.97
CA ARG A 92 6.47 6.65 -17.70
C ARG A 92 5.82 5.42 -18.35
N LEU A 93 4.50 5.29 -18.27
CA LEU A 93 3.74 4.20 -18.89
C LEU A 93 3.78 4.23 -20.42
N ASP A 94 3.81 5.41 -21.02
CA ASP A 94 3.96 5.59 -22.46
C ASP A 94 5.33 5.12 -22.96
N ALA A 95 6.38 5.28 -22.14
CA ALA A 95 7.72 4.82 -22.44
C ALA A 95 7.90 3.31 -22.20
N ASP A 96 7.28 2.79 -21.15
CA ASP A 96 7.23 1.36 -20.83
C ASP A 96 5.87 1.02 -20.19
N PRO A 97 4.98 0.29 -20.89
CA PRO A 97 3.67 -0.09 -20.36
C PRO A 97 3.72 -0.93 -19.07
N ASN A 98 4.88 -1.53 -18.75
CA ASN A 98 5.12 -2.28 -17.51
C ASN A 98 5.97 -1.51 -16.50
N ALA A 99 6.16 -0.20 -16.68
CA ALA A 99 6.96 0.62 -15.78
C ALA A 99 6.49 0.46 -14.33
N ALA A 100 7.41 0.07 -13.45
CA ALA A 100 7.15 0.00 -12.03
C ALA A 100 7.26 1.40 -11.40
N VAL A 101 6.13 2.08 -11.30
CA VAL A 101 6.02 3.43 -10.70
C VAL A 101 5.20 3.39 -9.42
N VAL A 102 5.67 4.09 -8.39
CA VAL A 102 4.90 4.44 -7.18
C VAL A 102 4.81 5.95 -7.01
N VAL A 103 3.60 6.44 -6.75
CA VAL A 103 3.33 7.78 -6.24
C VAL A 103 3.11 7.65 -4.75
N LEU A 104 3.91 8.35 -3.94
CA LEU A 104 3.84 8.26 -2.48
C LEU A 104 4.04 9.61 -1.78
N GLY A 105 3.66 9.66 -0.51
CA GLY A 105 3.87 10.78 0.41
C GLY A 105 2.56 11.34 0.96
N ASP A 106 2.65 12.50 1.62
CA ASP A 106 1.50 13.20 2.19
C ASP A 106 0.75 13.98 1.10
N LEU A 107 -0.28 13.35 0.56
CA LEU A 107 -1.12 13.96 -0.48
C LEU A 107 -2.17 14.91 0.11
N ASN A 108 -2.29 15.01 1.43
CA ASN A 108 -3.16 15.96 2.13
C ASN A 108 -4.64 15.92 1.70
N ASP A 109 -5.12 14.76 1.25
CA ASP A 109 -6.54 14.56 0.96
C ASP A 109 -6.99 13.18 1.42
N TYR A 110 -8.30 12.97 1.49
CA TYR A 110 -8.85 11.73 2.05
C TYR A 110 -8.97 10.63 0.98
N LEU A 111 -9.05 9.37 1.43
CA LEU A 111 -9.46 8.25 0.57
C LEU A 111 -10.79 8.59 -0.13
N GLY A 112 -10.86 8.30 -1.44
CA GLY A 112 -12.05 8.58 -2.25
C GLY A 112 -12.26 10.05 -2.63
N SER A 113 -11.38 10.97 -2.23
CA SER A 113 -11.44 12.37 -2.65
C SER A 113 -11.18 12.55 -4.15
N ALA A 114 -11.66 13.65 -4.73
CA ALA A 114 -11.48 13.94 -6.16
C ALA A 114 -10.01 13.95 -6.62
N PRO A 115 -9.04 14.52 -5.87
CA PRO A 115 -7.62 14.43 -6.25
C PRO A 115 -7.10 12.99 -6.27
N LEU A 116 -7.47 12.15 -5.29
CA LEU A 116 -7.03 10.75 -5.26
C LEU A 116 -7.68 9.93 -6.38
N ALA A 117 -8.96 10.19 -6.70
CA ALA A 117 -9.62 9.58 -7.83
C ALA A 117 -8.95 9.97 -9.16
N ALA A 118 -8.65 11.26 -9.36
CA ALA A 118 -7.94 11.73 -10.55
C ALA A 118 -6.55 11.10 -10.68
N LEU A 119 -5.78 11.04 -9.60
CA LEU A 119 -4.47 10.38 -9.60
C LEU A 119 -4.58 8.89 -9.94
N ALA A 120 -5.62 8.21 -9.45
CA ALA A 120 -5.81 6.79 -9.67
C ALA A 120 -6.25 6.46 -11.11
N THR A 121 -7.16 7.23 -11.71
CA THR A 121 -7.87 6.82 -12.94
C THR A 121 -7.53 7.63 -14.19
N GLN A 122 -6.77 8.72 -14.08
CA GLN A 122 -6.29 9.44 -15.27
C GLN A 122 -5.15 8.71 -16.00
N PRO A 123 -4.19 8.06 -15.32
CA PRO A 123 -3.25 7.18 -16.00
C PRO A 123 -3.95 5.96 -16.58
N ALA A 124 -3.45 5.44 -17.71
CA ALA A 124 -3.91 4.22 -18.35
C ALA A 124 -2.75 3.21 -18.45
N PRO A 125 -2.84 2.04 -17.79
CA PRO A 125 -3.93 1.60 -16.91
C PRO A 125 -4.01 2.38 -15.59
N ASP A 126 -5.18 2.30 -14.93
CA ASP A 126 -5.42 2.86 -13.60
C ASP A 126 -4.36 2.40 -12.59
N LEU A 127 -4.00 3.29 -11.66
CA LEU A 127 -3.15 2.97 -10.52
C LEU A 127 -3.93 2.21 -9.44
N VAL A 128 -3.22 1.29 -8.79
CA VAL A 128 -3.72 0.53 -7.64
C VAL A 128 -3.37 1.26 -6.36
N HIS A 129 -4.37 1.58 -5.54
CA HIS A 129 -4.12 2.14 -4.22
C HIS A 129 -3.65 1.04 -3.26
N LEU A 130 -2.44 1.14 -2.71
CA LEU A 130 -1.85 0.05 -1.94
C LEU A 130 -2.59 -0.25 -0.62
N TYR A 131 -3.34 0.72 -0.08
CA TYR A 131 -4.23 0.48 1.07
C TYR A 131 -5.42 -0.42 0.78
N ASP A 132 -5.73 -0.73 -0.48
CA ASP A 132 -6.74 -1.75 -0.78
C ASP A 132 -6.31 -3.15 -0.31
N ARG A 133 -5.02 -3.34 -0.01
CA ARG A 133 -4.46 -4.52 0.66
C ARG A 133 -4.74 -4.56 2.17
N LEU A 134 -5.23 -3.48 2.77
CA LEU A 134 -5.48 -3.34 4.20
C LEU A 134 -6.97 -3.38 4.51
N ARG A 135 -7.33 -3.85 5.72
CA ARG A 135 -8.69 -3.69 6.23
C ARG A 135 -9.00 -2.20 6.41
N PRO A 136 -10.25 -1.73 6.20
CA PRO A 136 -10.59 -0.31 6.30
C PRO A 136 -10.11 0.37 7.59
N LEU A 137 -10.28 -0.29 8.73
CA LEU A 137 -9.87 0.24 10.04
C LEU A 137 -8.35 0.32 10.24
N ASP A 138 -7.55 -0.33 9.39
CA ASP A 138 -6.09 -0.30 9.49
C ASP A 138 -5.47 0.78 8.59
N ARG A 139 -6.25 1.55 7.82
CA ARG A 139 -5.73 2.42 6.74
C ARG A 139 -5.23 3.80 7.19
N TYR A 140 -5.45 4.21 8.44
CA TYR A 140 -5.08 5.56 8.89
C TYR A 140 -3.58 5.71 9.12
N THR A 141 -3.10 6.94 9.04
CA THR A 141 -1.73 7.35 9.44
C THR A 141 -1.76 8.54 10.38
N TYR A 142 -2.91 9.19 10.57
CA TYR A 142 -3.02 10.44 11.31
C TYR A 142 -4.28 10.43 12.18
N ILE A 143 -4.24 11.05 13.37
CA ILE A 143 -5.41 11.25 14.23
C ILE A 143 -5.53 12.72 14.58
N PHE A 144 -6.65 13.34 14.21
CA PHE A 144 -6.94 14.74 14.51
C PHE A 144 -8.31 14.91 15.13
N ASN A 145 -8.38 15.56 16.30
CA ASN A 145 -9.62 15.75 17.06
C ASN A 145 -10.43 14.45 17.27
N GLY A 146 -9.72 13.32 17.46
CA GLY A 146 -10.32 12.00 17.65
C GLY A 146 -10.77 11.28 16.38
N ALA A 147 -10.56 11.86 15.20
CA ALA A 147 -10.84 11.23 13.91
C ALA A 147 -9.57 10.66 13.29
N SER A 148 -9.57 9.36 12.99
CA SER A 148 -8.50 8.70 12.23
C SER A 148 -8.61 9.04 10.76
N GLN A 149 -7.50 9.44 10.15
CA GLN A 149 -7.43 9.97 8.78
C GLN A 149 -6.30 9.30 8.00
N VAL A 150 -6.50 9.22 6.69
CA VAL A 150 -5.47 8.87 5.73
C VAL A 150 -5.07 10.14 5.00
N LEU A 151 -3.81 10.52 5.12
CA LEU A 151 -3.22 11.65 4.38
C LEU A 151 -1.94 11.22 3.64
N ASP A 152 -1.24 10.22 4.17
CA ASP A 152 -0.11 9.55 3.51
C ASP A 152 -0.64 8.42 2.63
N HIS A 153 -0.45 8.57 1.32
CA HIS A 153 -0.95 7.63 0.33
C HIS A 153 0.19 6.99 -0.45
N MET A 154 -0.11 5.82 -1.01
CA MET A 154 0.75 5.12 -1.95
C MET A 154 -0.11 4.50 -3.05
N LEU A 155 0.09 4.95 -4.28
CA LEU A 155 -0.57 4.43 -5.47
C LEU A 155 0.51 3.89 -6.40
N ALA A 156 0.31 2.70 -6.93
CA ALA A 156 1.28 2.00 -7.73
C ALA A 156 0.69 1.57 -9.07
N THR A 157 1.52 1.59 -10.11
CA THR A 157 1.21 0.93 -11.38
C THR A 157 0.88 -0.55 -11.16
N PRO A 158 0.03 -1.17 -12.00
CA PRO A 158 -0.32 -2.58 -11.84
C PRO A 158 0.91 -3.51 -11.79
N ALA A 159 1.95 -3.23 -12.58
CA ALA A 159 3.20 -3.99 -12.59
C ALA A 159 3.90 -3.97 -11.23
N LEU A 160 4.00 -2.79 -10.60
CA LEU A 160 4.57 -2.68 -9.25
C LEU A 160 3.65 -3.29 -8.19
N ALA A 161 2.34 -3.04 -8.29
CA ALA A 161 1.35 -3.54 -7.32
C ALA A 161 1.30 -5.07 -7.26
N ALA A 162 1.61 -5.77 -8.37
CA ALA A 162 1.77 -7.22 -8.43
C ALA A 162 3.02 -7.72 -7.69
N SER A 163 4.02 -6.87 -7.48
CA SER A 163 5.26 -7.18 -6.75
C SER A 163 5.22 -6.77 -5.27
N VAL A 164 4.13 -6.15 -4.81
CA VAL A 164 3.98 -5.72 -3.41
C VAL A 164 3.64 -6.92 -2.53
N ALA A 165 4.51 -7.22 -1.57
CA ALA A 165 4.40 -8.33 -0.63
C ALA A 165 3.76 -7.91 0.71
N GLU A 166 3.89 -6.63 1.08
CA GLU A 166 3.37 -6.11 2.34
C GLU A 166 3.14 -4.61 2.23
N VAL A 167 2.08 -4.16 2.89
CA VAL A 167 1.78 -2.75 3.15
C VAL A 167 1.45 -2.67 4.64
N MET A 168 2.04 -1.73 5.37
CA MET A 168 1.81 -1.61 6.81
C MET A 168 2.05 -0.17 7.28
N PRO A 169 1.00 0.55 7.73
CA PRO A 169 1.17 1.70 8.60
C PRO A 169 1.85 1.26 9.90
N VAL A 170 2.99 1.85 10.20
CA VAL A 170 3.80 1.50 11.37
C VAL A 170 3.30 2.33 12.55
N ARG A 171 2.58 1.68 13.47
CA ARG A 171 1.93 2.31 14.63
C ARG A 171 2.93 2.75 15.69
N VAL A 172 3.63 3.86 15.44
CA VAL A 172 4.64 4.42 16.34
C VAL A 172 4.40 5.88 16.68
N ASN A 173 3.42 6.54 16.06
CA ASN A 173 3.21 7.97 16.17
C ASN A 173 1.76 8.33 16.53
N ALA A 174 0.80 8.12 15.63
CA ALA A 174 -0.53 8.75 15.68
C ALA A 174 -1.37 8.31 16.89
N GLU A 175 -1.19 7.07 17.36
CA GLU A 175 -1.92 6.51 18.52
C GLU A 175 -1.25 6.81 19.86
N LEU A 176 -0.02 7.30 19.83
CA LEU A 176 0.72 7.58 21.05
C LEU A 176 0.36 8.98 21.55
N PRO A 177 0.19 9.16 22.87
CA PRO A 177 -0.05 10.49 23.42
C PRO A 177 1.12 11.40 23.06
N ALA A 178 0.82 12.66 22.75
CA ALA A 178 1.86 13.67 22.58
C ALA A 178 2.69 13.77 23.86
N LEU A 179 3.89 13.20 23.82
CA LEU A 179 4.88 13.35 24.88
C LEU A 179 5.47 14.77 24.80
N ALA A 180 6.14 15.21 25.88
CA ALA A 180 7.12 16.27 25.75
C ALA A 180 8.15 15.87 24.67
N ALA A 181 8.75 16.85 23.99
CA ALA A 181 9.58 16.68 22.78
C ALA A 181 10.28 15.31 22.67
N PRO A 182 10.14 14.60 21.54
CA PRO A 182 10.62 13.23 21.40
C PRO A 182 12.10 13.14 21.76
N ALA A 183 12.47 12.11 22.52
CA ALA A 183 13.87 11.85 22.83
C ALA A 183 14.61 11.49 21.54
N VAL A 184 15.88 11.90 21.40
CA VAL A 184 16.69 11.65 20.19
C VAL A 184 16.89 10.17 19.88
N ASP A 185 16.68 9.29 20.85
CA ASP A 185 16.78 7.84 20.78
C ASP A 185 15.42 7.12 20.91
N ASP A 186 14.30 7.86 20.89
CA ASP A 186 12.95 7.30 20.88
C ASP A 186 12.22 7.64 19.57
N VAL A 187 11.87 6.60 18.82
CA VAL A 187 11.12 6.73 17.57
C VAL A 187 9.62 6.95 17.80
N ARG A 188 9.15 6.81 19.04
CA ARG A 188 7.74 6.97 19.39
C ARG A 188 7.32 8.44 19.37
N HIS A 189 6.25 8.73 18.65
CA HIS A 189 5.69 10.08 18.49
C HIS A 189 6.74 11.10 17.99
N ALA A 190 7.68 10.64 17.15
CA ALA A 190 8.64 11.50 16.46
C ALA A 190 7.96 12.35 15.35
N SER A 191 6.76 11.95 14.94
CA SER A 191 5.85 12.69 14.06
C SER A 191 4.42 12.55 14.60
N ASP A 192 3.51 13.40 14.16
CA ASP A 192 2.06 13.27 14.31
C ASP A 192 1.45 12.29 13.31
N HIS A 193 2.20 11.87 12.29
CA HIS A 193 1.83 10.84 11.31
C HIS A 193 2.60 9.54 11.54
N ASP A 194 1.93 8.39 11.41
CA ASP A 194 2.56 7.08 11.30
C ASP A 194 3.26 6.94 9.94
N PRO A 195 4.53 6.49 9.89
CA PRO A 195 5.16 6.16 8.63
C PRO A 195 4.52 4.90 8.04
N VAL A 196 4.64 4.75 6.72
CA VAL A 196 4.07 3.61 6.01
C VAL A 196 5.16 2.79 5.37
N LEU A 197 5.16 1.49 5.67
CA LEU A 197 6.08 0.52 5.11
C LEU A 197 5.42 -0.18 3.91
N VAL A 198 6.16 -0.28 2.80
CA VAL A 198 5.84 -1.17 1.68
C VAL A 198 7.03 -2.07 1.40
N ARG A 199 6.78 -3.38 1.37
CA ARG A 199 7.77 -4.38 0.97
C ARG A 199 7.48 -4.79 -0.47
N VAL A 200 8.44 -4.58 -1.35
CA VAL A 200 8.40 -5.00 -2.75
C VAL A 200 9.36 -6.17 -2.94
N MET A 201 8.85 -7.24 -3.55
CA MET A 201 9.62 -8.41 -3.94
C MET A 201 9.47 -8.58 -5.45
N PRO A 202 10.52 -8.33 -6.25
CA PRO A 202 10.47 -8.58 -7.70
C PRO A 202 10.06 -10.03 -7.99
N GLY A 203 9.02 -10.21 -8.81
CA GLY A 203 8.37 -11.52 -9.04
C GLY A 203 7.18 -11.81 -8.10
N GLY A 204 6.93 -10.94 -7.13
CA GLY A 204 5.89 -11.08 -6.12
C GLY A 204 6.28 -12.00 -4.97
N ALA A 205 5.66 -11.78 -3.81
CA ALA A 205 5.73 -12.71 -2.69
C ALA A 205 4.42 -12.68 -1.91
N GLY A 206 3.74 -13.81 -1.90
CA GLY A 206 2.62 -14.08 -1.03
C GLY A 206 3.09 -14.49 0.37
N TRP A 207 2.24 -14.24 1.35
CA TRP A 207 2.26 -14.97 2.61
C TRP A 207 0.86 -15.50 2.87
N ILE A 208 0.81 -16.71 3.40
CA ILE A 208 -0.43 -17.43 3.65
C ILE A 208 -0.67 -17.40 5.15
N ALA A 209 -1.85 -16.98 5.56
CA ALA A 209 -2.30 -17.05 6.94
C ALA A 209 -3.61 -17.83 7.05
N GLY A 210 -3.75 -18.60 8.11
CA GLY A 210 -4.98 -19.31 8.41
C GLY A 210 -5.05 -19.68 9.87
N ASN A 211 -6.22 -20.17 10.26
CA ASN A 211 -6.43 -20.79 11.55
C ASN A 211 -7.00 -22.19 11.33
N VAL A 212 -6.33 -23.20 11.88
CA VAL A 212 -6.70 -24.62 11.73
C VAL A 212 -7.47 -25.16 12.93
N GLY A 213 -7.88 -24.30 13.87
CA GLY A 213 -8.70 -24.59 15.04
C GLY A 213 -7.95 -25.26 16.20
N TYR A 214 -6.81 -25.89 15.95
CA TYR A 214 -6.04 -26.65 16.93
C TYR A 214 -4.56 -26.31 16.85
N GLY A 215 -3.88 -26.35 17.99
CA GLY A 215 -2.44 -26.12 18.04
C GLY A 215 -1.60 -27.34 17.77
N ALA A 216 -0.35 -27.08 17.39
CA ALA A 216 0.67 -28.08 17.06
C ALA A 216 0.25 -29.03 15.92
N LEU A 217 -0.60 -28.58 14.99
CA LEU A 217 -0.90 -29.31 13.77
C LEU A 217 0.14 -28.96 12.70
N THR A 218 0.54 -29.96 11.90
CA THR A 218 1.43 -29.76 10.76
C THR A 218 0.63 -29.29 9.55
N VAL A 219 1.11 -28.25 8.90
CA VAL A 219 0.51 -27.61 7.72
C VAL A 219 1.54 -27.62 6.61
N GLU A 220 1.27 -28.37 5.54
CA GLU A 220 2.11 -28.47 4.36
C GLU A 220 1.54 -27.61 3.23
N LEU A 221 2.41 -26.87 2.54
CA LEU A 221 2.10 -26.19 1.30
C LEU A 221 2.59 -27.03 0.13
N ILE A 222 1.68 -27.39 -0.77
CA ILE A 222 1.91 -28.34 -1.85
C ILE A 222 1.69 -27.65 -3.19
N ASP A 223 2.65 -27.77 -4.10
CA ASP A 223 2.53 -27.23 -5.46
C ASP A 223 1.66 -28.11 -6.40
N THR A 224 1.46 -27.65 -7.62
CA THR A 224 0.69 -28.38 -8.65
C THR A 224 1.36 -29.67 -9.15
N ALA A 225 2.63 -29.88 -8.83
CA ALA A 225 3.40 -31.08 -9.14
C ALA A 225 3.50 -32.06 -7.95
N ASP A 226 2.66 -31.86 -6.92
CA ASP A 226 2.59 -32.65 -5.69
C ASP A 226 3.85 -32.58 -4.79
N ASN A 227 4.71 -31.57 -4.97
CA ASN A 227 5.85 -31.35 -4.08
C ASN A 227 5.44 -30.52 -2.86
N VAL A 228 5.94 -30.90 -1.68
CA VAL A 228 5.85 -30.06 -0.48
C VAL A 228 6.91 -28.97 -0.58
N ILE A 229 6.48 -27.72 -0.73
CA ILE A 229 7.38 -26.57 -0.92
C ILE A 229 7.63 -25.78 0.37
N ASP A 230 6.74 -25.90 1.36
CA ASP A 230 6.91 -25.29 2.68
C ASP A 230 6.11 -26.06 3.75
N ILE A 231 6.53 -25.98 5.00
CA ILE A 231 5.90 -26.64 6.15
C ILE A 231 5.88 -25.67 7.33
N ALA A 232 4.70 -25.54 7.96
CA ALA A 232 4.53 -24.79 9.19
C ALA A 232 3.80 -25.63 10.26
N SER A 233 3.92 -25.21 11.50
CA SER A 233 3.13 -25.73 12.61
C SER A 233 2.19 -24.66 13.13
N SER A 234 0.94 -25.02 13.41
CA SER A 234 0.00 -24.10 14.05
C SER A 234 0.40 -23.82 15.50
N ASP A 235 0.21 -22.57 15.94
CA ASP A 235 0.43 -22.18 17.32
C ASP A 235 -0.67 -22.72 18.25
N MET A 236 -0.59 -22.47 19.56
CA MET A 236 -1.57 -22.99 20.52
C MET A 236 -3.01 -22.50 20.30
N ARG A 237 -3.22 -21.44 19.50
CA ARG A 237 -4.53 -20.92 19.11
C ARG A 237 -4.98 -21.43 17.75
N GLY A 238 -4.15 -22.25 17.09
CA GLY A 238 -4.39 -22.79 15.76
C GLY A 238 -3.96 -21.86 14.63
N ASP A 239 -3.34 -20.71 14.92
CA ASP A 239 -2.88 -19.79 13.90
C ASP A 239 -1.63 -20.34 13.21
N VAL A 240 -1.58 -20.24 11.88
CA VAL A 240 -0.44 -20.68 11.07
C VAL A 240 -0.10 -19.63 10.02
N ARG A 241 1.19 -19.51 9.72
CA ARG A 241 1.70 -18.59 8.69
C ARG A 241 2.80 -19.26 7.87
N LEU A 242 2.73 -19.09 6.55
CA LEU A 242 3.77 -19.43 5.58
C LEU A 242 4.18 -18.14 4.88
N TRP A 243 5.48 -17.91 4.71
CA TRP A 243 6.02 -16.62 4.25
C TRP A 243 6.80 -16.78 2.96
N ASN A 244 6.91 -15.70 2.18
CA ASN A 244 7.73 -15.65 0.97
C ASN A 244 7.35 -16.73 -0.07
N VAL A 245 6.06 -17.03 -0.17
CA VAL A 245 5.51 -17.98 -1.14
C VAL A 245 5.43 -17.29 -2.49
N ALA A 246 5.98 -17.89 -3.55
CA ALA A 246 5.85 -17.34 -4.89
C ALA A 246 4.35 -17.31 -5.31
N PRO A 247 3.90 -16.30 -6.06
CA PRO A 247 2.56 -16.32 -6.63
C PRO A 247 2.34 -17.56 -7.51
N GLY A 248 1.18 -18.22 -7.39
CA GLY A 248 0.86 -19.46 -8.09
C GLY A 248 -0.28 -20.23 -7.44
N ASP A 249 -0.62 -21.40 -7.99
CA ASP A 249 -1.64 -22.27 -7.45
C ASP A 249 -1.05 -23.33 -6.52
N TYR A 250 -1.64 -23.48 -5.33
CA TYR A 250 -1.18 -24.40 -4.30
C TYR A 250 -2.33 -25.11 -3.62
N ARG A 251 -1.99 -26.12 -2.82
CA ARG A 251 -2.89 -26.74 -1.84
C ARG A 251 -2.24 -26.74 -0.47
N ILE A 252 -3.03 -26.42 0.55
CA ILE A 252 -2.66 -26.59 1.95
C ILE A 252 -3.17 -27.95 2.40
N ARG A 253 -2.30 -28.79 2.96
CA ARG A 253 -2.67 -30.03 3.63
C ARG A 253 -2.40 -29.90 5.12
N VAL A 254 -3.38 -30.24 5.95
CA VAL A 254 -3.26 -30.24 7.41
C VAL A 254 -3.26 -31.67 7.92
N SER A 255 -2.20 -32.04 8.63
CA SER A 255 -2.08 -33.35 9.28
C SER A 255 -2.45 -33.24 10.76
N ALA A 256 -3.37 -34.09 11.18
CA ALA A 256 -3.88 -34.13 12.55
C ALA A 256 -3.77 -35.53 13.18
N PRO A 257 -3.55 -35.63 14.50
CA PRO A 257 -3.64 -36.89 15.22
C PRO A 257 -5.03 -37.52 15.10
N PRO A 258 -5.18 -38.85 15.29
CA PRO A 258 -6.46 -39.56 15.13
C PRO A 258 -7.60 -39.06 16.03
N TYR A 259 -7.29 -38.37 17.12
CA TYR A 259 -8.26 -37.82 18.06
C TYR A 259 -8.69 -36.38 17.76
N VAL A 260 -8.13 -35.76 16.71
CA VAL A 260 -8.52 -34.43 16.23
C VAL A 260 -9.29 -34.60 14.92
N PHE A 261 -10.54 -34.14 14.90
CA PHE A 261 -11.35 -34.14 13.69
C PHE A 261 -11.14 -32.84 12.92
N LEU A 262 -10.69 -32.95 11.67
CA LEU A 262 -10.60 -31.83 10.74
C LEU A 262 -11.74 -31.94 9.71
N PRO A 263 -12.71 -31.02 9.68
CA PRO A 263 -13.79 -31.05 8.70
C PRO A 263 -13.26 -30.81 7.27
N VAL A 264 -12.16 -30.06 7.14
CA VAL A 264 -11.42 -29.87 5.90
C VAL A 264 -9.93 -30.07 6.19
N ALA A 265 -9.33 -31.12 5.61
CA ALA A 265 -7.91 -31.42 5.78
C ALA A 265 -7.05 -30.94 4.59
N GLU A 266 -7.68 -30.56 3.47
CA GLU A 266 -6.99 -30.03 2.30
C GLU A 266 -7.76 -28.86 1.68
N VAL A 267 -7.06 -27.76 1.37
CA VAL A 267 -7.65 -26.52 0.83
C VAL A 267 -6.83 -26.05 -0.36
N ALA A 268 -7.44 -25.89 -1.53
CA ALA A 268 -6.81 -25.20 -2.65
C ALA A 268 -6.68 -23.70 -2.34
N ILE A 269 -5.50 -23.13 -2.62
CA ILE A 269 -5.23 -21.71 -2.40
C ILE A 269 -4.45 -21.13 -3.59
N PRO A 270 -5.08 -20.24 -4.39
CA PRO A 270 -4.33 -19.40 -5.31
C PRO A 270 -3.59 -18.35 -4.47
N VAL A 271 -2.27 -18.32 -4.59
CA VAL A 271 -1.40 -17.36 -3.92
C VAL A 271 -1.12 -16.21 -4.87
N VAL A 272 -1.45 -15.00 -4.43
CA VAL A 272 -1.01 -13.75 -5.05
C VAL A 272 0.00 -13.05 -4.16
N SER A 273 0.72 -12.07 -4.69
CA SER A 273 1.60 -11.24 -3.85
C SER A 273 0.79 -10.51 -2.79
N GLY A 274 1.27 -10.51 -1.55
CA GLY A 274 0.54 -10.01 -0.38
C GLY A 274 -0.04 -11.09 0.53
N GLU A 275 -1.02 -10.71 1.35
CA GLU A 275 -1.71 -11.63 2.27
C GLU A 275 -2.69 -12.53 1.52
N ASN A 276 -2.63 -13.83 1.79
CA ASN A 276 -3.56 -14.84 1.30
C ASN A 276 -4.14 -15.58 2.51
N ARG A 277 -5.46 -15.73 2.57
CA ARG A 277 -6.11 -16.39 3.71
C ARG A 277 -6.76 -17.70 3.32
N PHE A 278 -6.62 -18.69 4.21
CA PHE A 278 -7.42 -19.90 4.16
C PHE A 278 -8.08 -20.16 5.52
N VAL A 279 -9.15 -20.94 5.48
CA VAL A 279 -9.88 -21.40 6.66
C VAL A 279 -10.19 -22.87 6.46
N THR A 280 -9.87 -23.69 7.45
CA THR A 280 -10.18 -25.13 7.44
C THR A 280 -11.42 -25.47 8.26
N THR A 281 -11.97 -24.47 8.95
CA THR A 281 -13.26 -24.57 9.63
C THR A 281 -14.37 -24.05 8.72
N ALA A 282 -15.52 -24.73 8.74
CA ALA A 282 -16.72 -24.20 8.14
C ALA A 282 -17.09 -22.91 8.89
N LEU A 283 -16.91 -21.75 8.24
CA LEU A 283 -17.40 -20.49 8.78
C LEU A 283 -18.93 -20.56 8.87
N HIS A 284 -19.48 -20.37 10.06
CA HIS A 284 -20.91 -20.19 10.25
C HIS A 284 -21.37 -18.99 9.39
N GLU A 285 -22.51 -19.08 8.69
CA GLU A 285 -22.96 -18.01 7.77
C GLU A 285 -23.03 -16.64 8.45
N ALA A 286 -23.35 -16.59 9.75
CA ALA A 286 -23.34 -15.37 10.56
C ALA A 286 -21.96 -14.66 10.62
N SER A 287 -20.85 -15.40 10.54
CA SER A 287 -19.49 -14.85 10.51
C SER A 287 -19.15 -14.22 9.15
N ARG A 288 -19.74 -14.73 8.06
CA ARG A 288 -19.64 -14.11 6.72
C ARG A 288 -20.41 -12.78 6.69
N PHE A 289 -21.58 -12.72 7.32
CA PHE A 289 -22.33 -11.47 7.51
C PHE A 289 -21.60 -10.48 8.41
N GLY A 290 -20.87 -10.92 9.44
CA GLY A 290 -20.04 -10.03 10.26
C GLY A 290 -18.92 -9.36 9.46
N LEU A 291 -18.28 -10.09 8.53
CA LEU A 291 -17.26 -9.52 7.64
C LEU A 291 -17.85 -8.49 6.65
N ALA A 292 -19.06 -8.75 6.15
CA ALA A 292 -19.79 -7.81 5.28
C ALA A 292 -20.37 -6.61 6.05
N ALA A 293 -20.78 -6.79 7.32
CA ALA A 293 -21.29 -5.72 8.18
C ALA A 293 -20.18 -4.73 8.57
N VAL A 294 -18.93 -5.19 8.71
CA VAL A 294 -17.76 -4.32 8.92
C VAL A 294 -17.42 -3.49 7.66
N GLN A 295 -17.85 -3.93 6.48
CA GLN A 295 -17.79 -3.11 5.25
C GLN A 295 -18.93 -2.09 5.13
N TRP A 296 -20.05 -2.27 5.86
CA TRP A 296 -21.22 -1.38 5.80
C TRP A 296 -21.16 -0.20 6.78
N THR A 297 -20.33 -0.24 7.82
CA THR A 297 -20.24 0.87 8.80
C THR A 297 -19.25 1.96 8.42
N ALA A 298 -18.73 1.97 7.17
CA ALA A 298 -17.77 2.96 6.67
C ALA A 298 -18.31 3.88 5.56
N ALA A 299 -19.63 3.91 5.32
CA ALA A 299 -20.26 4.88 4.43
C ALA A 299 -21.17 5.83 5.25
N PRO A 300 -20.79 7.10 5.49
CA PRO A 300 -21.65 8.04 6.18
C PRO A 300 -22.83 8.51 5.31
N ASP A 301 -22.78 8.30 3.99
CA ASP A 301 -23.72 8.92 3.06
C ASP A 301 -24.27 7.92 2.04
N MET A 302 -25.41 7.29 2.36
CA MET A 302 -26.42 6.85 1.41
C MET A 302 -27.80 7.15 2.06
N PRO A 303 -28.81 7.55 1.26
CA PRO A 303 -29.96 8.38 1.69
C PRO A 303 -30.81 7.82 2.84
#